data_AF-A0A0R3FLU1-F1
#
_entry.id   AF-A0A0R3FLU1-F1
#
_cell.length_a   1.000
_cell.length_b   1.000
_cell.length_c   1.000
_cell.angle_alpha   90.00
_cell.angle_beta   90.00
_cell.angle_gamma   90.00
#
_symmetry.space_group_name_H-M   'P 1'
#
loop_
_entity.id
_entity.type
_entity.pdbx_description
1 polymer ?
#
loop_
_entity_poly.entity_id
_entity_poly.type
_entity_poly.pdbx_seq_one_letter_code
_entity_poly.pdbx_strand_id
1 'polypeptide(L)'
;MIRGVIEGAPFVSFTYTYRTGDSSENSEVTYTAMVTCVRTPPSPNMLVVTPEGALSGLKEAMGLGDLKLESEDFNRRFHIRTNNNRFAYDVLNPSTMHRMLTDRRFQLPMRFDNSNLFTWRWEALRPEWVEPHVRHLIDILRAVPEYAWERR
;
A
#
# COMPACT_ATOMS: atom_id res chain seq x y z
N MET A 1 -7.34 13.49 11.96
CA MET A 1 -7.04 13.47 10.51
C MET A 1 -6.22 14.70 10.18
N ILE A 2 -5.18 14.54 9.37
CA ILE A 2 -4.28 15.60 8.88
C ILE A 2 -4.39 15.62 7.35
N ARG A 3 -4.44 16.80 6.77
CA ARG A 3 -4.49 17.00 5.31
C ARG A 3 -3.46 18.07 4.93
N GLY A 4 -2.90 17.98 3.74
CA GLY A 4 -1.95 18.97 3.25
C GLY A 4 -1.47 18.67 1.85
N VAL A 5 -0.41 19.38 1.44
CA VAL A 5 0.27 19.18 0.17
C VAL A 5 1.76 19.09 0.45
N ILE A 6 2.41 18.05 -0.06
CA ILE A 6 3.87 17.87 0.02
C ILE A 6 4.36 17.65 -1.41
N GLU A 7 5.36 18.43 -1.85
CA GLU A 7 5.94 18.35 -3.20
C GLU A 7 4.90 18.40 -4.34
N GLY A 8 3.83 19.18 -4.15
CA GLY A 8 2.73 19.31 -5.12
C GLY A 8 1.69 18.18 -5.06
N ALA A 9 1.91 17.14 -4.26
CA ALA A 9 0.96 16.03 -4.09
C ALA A 9 0.02 16.29 -2.89
N PRO A 10 -1.30 16.37 -3.11
CA PRO A 10 -2.27 16.44 -2.01
C PRO A 10 -2.33 15.10 -1.27
N PHE A 11 -2.35 15.16 0.06
CA PHE A 11 -2.40 13.98 0.90
C PHE A 11 -3.44 14.09 2.02
N VAL A 12 -3.86 12.93 2.52
CA VAL A 12 -4.69 12.79 3.72
C VAL A 12 -4.11 11.68 4.59
N SER A 13 -3.94 11.94 5.88
CA SER A 13 -3.52 10.96 6.88
C SER A 13 -4.50 10.91 8.04
N PHE A 14 -4.92 9.72 8.47
CA PHE A 14 -5.94 9.55 9.50
C PHE A 14 -5.73 8.26 10.28
N THR A 15 -6.33 8.21 11.47
CA THR A 15 -6.43 6.96 12.23
C THR A 15 -7.70 6.23 11.81
N TYR A 16 -7.54 4.96 11.48
CA TYR A 16 -8.60 4.02 11.20
C TYR A 16 -8.60 2.97 12.31
N THR A 17 -9.74 2.79 12.96
CA THR A 17 -9.90 1.78 14.01
C THR A 17 -11.02 0.84 13.59
N TYR A 18 -10.75 -0.47 13.58
CA TYR A 18 -11.76 -1.49 13.35
C TYR A 18 -11.74 -2.51 14.48
N ARG A 19 -12.91 -3.04 14.80
CA ARG A 19 -13.11 -4.07 15.82
C ARG A 19 -13.35 -5.39 15.11
N THR A 20 -12.62 -6.42 15.50
CA THR A 20 -12.97 -7.80 15.17
C THR A 20 -13.42 -8.47 16.44
N GLY A 21 -14.68 -8.91 16.46
CA GLY A 21 -15.19 -9.79 17.50
C GLY A 21 -15.35 -11.19 16.93
N ASP A 22 -14.85 -12.19 17.63
CA ASP A 22 -15.31 -13.56 17.44
C ASP A 22 -16.51 -13.76 18.38
N SER A 23 -17.70 -14.01 17.81
CA SER A 23 -18.92 -14.19 18.60
C SER A 23 -18.90 -15.44 19.48
N SER A 24 -17.90 -16.32 19.31
CA SER A 24 -17.78 -17.56 20.08
C SER A 24 -16.91 -17.45 21.34
N GLU A 25 -15.95 -16.52 21.40
CA GLU A 25 -14.97 -16.42 22.50
C GLU A 25 -15.10 -15.16 23.36
N ASN A 26 -16.05 -14.26 23.05
CA ASN A 26 -16.25 -13.00 23.79
C ASN A 26 -14.97 -12.14 23.86
N SER A 27 -14.09 -12.31 22.86
CA SER A 27 -12.83 -11.57 22.71
C SER A 27 -13.01 -10.52 21.62
N GLU A 28 -12.97 -9.25 22.04
CA GLU A 28 -13.07 -8.12 21.13
C GLU A 28 -11.70 -7.50 20.95
N VAL A 29 -11.11 -7.68 19.76
CA VAL A 29 -9.83 -7.08 19.42
C VAL A 29 -10.06 -5.80 18.64
N THR A 30 -9.64 -4.68 19.21
CA THR A 30 -9.65 -3.38 18.53
C THR A 30 -8.29 -3.16 17.86
N TYR A 31 -8.30 -3.10 16.53
CA TYR A 31 -7.11 -2.76 15.75
C TYR A 31 -7.14 -1.28 15.40
N THR A 32 -6.04 -0.59 15.67
CA THR A 32 -5.85 0.81 15.30
C THR A 32 -4.72 0.92 14.29
N ALA A 33 -4.97 1.61 13.18
CA ALA A 33 -4.01 1.84 12.12
C ALA A 33 -3.97 3.31 11.70
N MET A 34 -2.78 3.79 11.38
CA MET A 34 -2.54 5.06 10.73
C MET A 34 -2.56 4.79 9.24
N VAL A 35 -3.47 5.43 8.52
CA VAL A 35 -3.59 5.33 7.06
C VAL A 35 -3.20 6.66 6.45
N THR A 36 -2.32 6.61 5.45
CA THR A 36 -1.90 7.79 4.67
C THR A 36 -2.19 7.54 3.20
N CYS A 37 -2.72 8.55 2.53
CA CYS A 37 -3.20 8.47 1.17
C CYS A 37 -2.69 9.66 0.35
N VAL A 38 -2.28 9.40 -0.89
CA VAL A 38 -2.03 10.41 -1.93
C VAL A 38 -2.87 10.09 -3.17
N ARG A 39 -3.17 11.10 -3.99
CA ARG A 39 -3.87 10.89 -5.25
C ARG A 39 -2.92 10.34 -6.32
N THR A 40 -3.42 9.42 -7.12
CA THR A 40 -2.74 8.93 -8.34
C THR A 40 -3.46 9.42 -9.58
N PRO A 41 -2.83 9.31 -10.77
CA PRO A 41 -3.58 9.38 -12.02
C PRO A 41 -4.78 8.41 -12.02
N PRO A 42 -5.88 8.74 -12.72
CA PRO A 42 -7.06 7.89 -12.76
C PRO A 42 -6.76 6.50 -13.32
N SER A 43 -7.08 5.46 -12.55
CA SER A 43 -6.88 4.07 -12.98
C SER A 43 -7.90 3.12 -12.34
N PRO A 44 -8.44 2.16 -13.10
CA PRO A 44 -9.27 1.08 -12.57
C PRO A 44 -8.44 -0.07 -11.98
N ASN A 45 -7.11 0.00 -12.09
CA ASN A 45 -6.23 -1.08 -11.65
C ASN A 45 -6.07 -1.04 -10.13
N MET A 46 -6.15 -2.21 -9.53
CA MET A 46 -5.97 -2.42 -8.10
C MET A 46 -4.73 -3.26 -7.91
N LEU A 47 -3.79 -2.76 -7.12
CA LEU A 47 -2.55 -3.45 -6.75
C LEU A 47 -2.35 -3.31 -5.25
N VAL A 48 -2.16 -4.42 -4.55
CA VAL A 48 -1.85 -4.47 -3.13
C VAL A 48 -0.52 -5.18 -2.98
N VAL A 49 0.43 -4.53 -2.31
CA VAL A 49 1.73 -5.10 -1.99
C VAL A 49 1.91 -5.06 -0.49
N THR A 50 2.07 -6.22 0.11
CA THR A 50 2.22 -6.37 1.56
C THR A 50 3.51 -7.08 1.91
N PRO A 51 4.32 -6.52 2.81
CA PRO A 51 5.43 -7.25 3.40
C PRO A 51 4.94 -8.50 4.14
N GLU A 52 5.79 -9.52 4.18
CA GLU A 52 5.61 -10.70 5.01
C GLU A 52 5.40 -10.29 6.48
N GLY A 53 4.40 -10.87 7.14
CA GLY A 53 4.02 -10.51 8.51
C GLY A 53 3.12 -9.28 8.66
N ALA A 54 2.91 -8.48 7.60
CA ALA A 54 2.00 -7.33 7.61
C ALA A 54 0.56 -7.66 7.15
N LEU A 55 0.24 -8.95 6.97
CA LEU A 55 -1.04 -9.43 6.39
C LEU A 55 -2.27 -9.27 7.28
N SER A 56 -2.09 -8.91 8.56
CA SER A 56 -3.21 -8.55 9.44
C SER A 56 -4.05 -7.48 8.72
N GLY A 57 -5.36 -7.67 8.55
CA GLY A 57 -6.27 -6.60 8.13
C GLY A 57 -6.64 -6.46 6.64
N LEU A 58 -6.04 -7.20 5.71
CA LEU A 58 -6.38 -7.12 4.26
C LEU A 58 -7.42 -8.16 3.80
N LYS A 59 -8.50 -8.35 4.57
CA LYS A 59 -9.60 -9.25 4.19
C LYS A 59 -10.26 -8.86 2.86
N GLU A 60 -10.32 -7.56 2.54
CA GLU A 60 -10.90 -7.07 1.29
C GLU A 60 -10.08 -7.45 0.04
N ALA A 61 -8.76 -7.54 0.17
CA ALA A 61 -7.90 -7.96 -0.94
C ALA A 61 -7.89 -9.48 -1.13
N MET A 62 -8.66 -10.25 -0.34
CA MET A 62 -8.66 -11.72 -0.37
C MET A 62 -9.37 -12.31 -1.60
N GLY A 63 -10.10 -11.49 -2.37
CA GLY A 63 -10.70 -11.86 -3.66
C GLY A 63 -9.85 -11.50 -4.90
N LEU A 64 -8.71 -10.83 -4.71
CA LEU A 64 -7.79 -10.51 -5.81
C LEU A 64 -6.88 -11.71 -6.10
N GLY A 65 -6.44 -11.82 -7.36
CA GLY A 65 -5.46 -12.82 -7.76
C GLY A 65 -4.12 -12.58 -7.06
N ASP A 66 -3.52 -13.63 -6.51
CA ASP A 66 -2.13 -13.61 -6.03
C ASP A 66 -1.21 -13.62 -7.24
N LEU A 67 -0.27 -12.68 -7.29
CA LEU A 67 0.73 -12.59 -8.36
C LEU A 67 2.10 -12.96 -7.80
N LYS A 68 2.79 -13.87 -8.49
CA LYS A 68 4.20 -14.17 -8.25
C LYS A 68 5.05 -13.56 -9.36
N LEU A 69 6.07 -12.79 -8.97
CA LEU A 69 7.07 -12.27 -9.89
C LEU A 69 8.14 -13.33 -10.16
N GLU A 70 9.06 -13.07 -11.08
CA GLU A 70 10.20 -13.97 -11.33
C GLU A 70 11.25 -13.93 -10.20
N SER A 71 11.25 -12.88 -9.38
CA SER A 71 12.16 -12.75 -8.24
C SER A 71 11.64 -13.53 -7.02
N GLU A 72 12.26 -14.67 -6.72
CA GLU A 72 11.94 -15.46 -5.53
C GLU A 72 12.20 -14.67 -4.23
N ASP A 73 13.30 -13.91 -4.15
CA ASP A 73 13.61 -13.07 -2.99
C ASP A 73 12.50 -12.04 -2.70
N PHE A 74 11.94 -11.44 -3.75
CA PHE A 74 10.82 -10.52 -3.63
C PHE A 74 9.55 -11.24 -3.17
N ASN A 75 9.20 -12.36 -3.82
CA ASN A 75 8.01 -13.14 -3.50
C ASN A 75 8.01 -13.75 -2.09
N ARG A 76 9.20 -13.93 -1.49
CA ARG A 76 9.34 -14.37 -0.09
C ARG A 76 9.03 -13.24 0.87
N ARG A 77 9.51 -12.02 0.60
CA ARG A 77 9.36 -10.86 1.49
C ARG A 77 8.06 -10.09 1.28
N PHE A 78 7.44 -10.21 0.11
CA PHE A 78 6.25 -9.45 -0.26
C PHE A 78 5.22 -10.36 -0.93
N HIS A 79 3.97 -10.20 -0.51
CA HIS A 79 2.81 -10.75 -1.19
C HIS A 79 2.19 -9.68 -2.07
N ILE A 80 1.87 -10.05 -3.31
CA ILE A 80 1.30 -9.16 -4.31
C ILE A 80 -0.08 -9.68 -4.67
N ARG A 81 -1.06 -8.80 -4.62
CA ARG A 81 -2.41 -9.10 -5.08
C ARG A 81 -2.88 -8.03 -6.05
N THR A 82 -3.45 -8.43 -7.17
CA THR A 82 -3.83 -7.48 -8.22
C THR A 82 -5.06 -7.96 -9.00
N ASN A 83 -5.79 -7.01 -9.59
CA ASN A 83 -6.78 -7.32 -10.63
C ASN A 83 -6.20 -7.22 -12.05
N ASN A 84 -4.98 -6.70 -12.18
CA ASN A 84 -4.29 -6.49 -13.45
C ASN A 84 -2.79 -6.81 -13.29
N ASN A 85 -2.37 -7.95 -13.83
CA ASN A 85 -0.98 -8.40 -13.74
C ASN A 85 -0.02 -7.46 -14.46
N ARG A 86 -0.42 -6.89 -15.60
CA ARG A 86 0.42 -5.96 -16.37
C ARG A 86 0.73 -4.72 -15.55
N PHE A 87 -0.28 -4.12 -14.94
CA PHE A 87 -0.08 -2.97 -14.05
C PHE A 87 0.87 -3.30 -12.89
N ALA A 88 0.72 -4.48 -12.29
CA ALA A 88 1.62 -4.93 -11.24
C ALA A 88 3.07 -5.06 -11.72
N TYR A 89 3.32 -5.62 -12.91
CA TYR A 89 4.67 -5.69 -13.50
C TYR A 89 5.25 -4.30 -13.81
N ASP A 90 4.44 -3.37 -14.30
CA ASP A 90 4.88 -2.03 -14.64
C ASP A 90 5.29 -1.23 -13.39
N VAL A 91 4.52 -1.36 -12.29
CA VAL A 91 4.85 -0.76 -10.98
C VAL A 91 6.05 -1.47 -10.35
N LEU A 92 6.04 -2.80 -10.31
CA LEU A 92 7.06 -3.66 -9.70
C LEU A 92 8.15 -4.03 -10.70
N ASN A 93 8.65 -3.04 -11.42
CA ASN A 93 9.80 -3.21 -12.29
C ASN A 93 11.08 -3.58 -11.49
N PRO A 94 12.13 -4.11 -12.13
CA PRO A 94 13.36 -4.53 -11.44
C PRO A 94 14.01 -3.45 -10.57
N SER A 95 13.94 -2.17 -10.99
CA SER A 95 14.47 -1.06 -10.20
C SER A 95 13.64 -0.77 -8.95
N THR A 96 12.30 -0.81 -9.06
CA THR A 96 11.40 -0.68 -7.91
C THR A 96 11.59 -1.84 -6.95
N MET A 97 11.63 -3.08 -7.44
CA MET A 97 11.87 -4.27 -6.59
C MET A 97 13.18 -4.15 -5.81
N HIS A 98 14.26 -3.75 -6.49
CA HIS A 98 15.56 -3.57 -5.82
C HIS A 98 15.48 -2.52 -4.71
N ARG A 99 14.85 -1.36 -4.97
CA ARG A 99 14.63 -0.33 -3.95
C ARG A 99 13.80 -0.86 -2.77
N MET A 100 12.75 -1.63 -3.05
CA MET A 100 11.91 -2.24 -2.02
C MET A 100 12.68 -3.23 -1.14
N LEU A 101 13.65 -3.94 -1.70
CA LEU A 101 14.48 -4.90 -0.97
C LEU A 101 15.57 -4.24 -0.12
N THR A 102 16.04 -3.06 -0.51
CA THR A 102 17.17 -2.36 0.14
C THR A 102 16.72 -1.30 1.14
N ASP A 103 15.64 -0.56 0.87
CA ASP A 103 15.19 0.54 1.73
C ASP A 103 14.11 0.09 2.72
N ARG A 104 14.39 0.31 4.01
CA ARG A 104 13.49 -0.02 5.13
C ARG A 104 12.14 0.70 5.04
N ARG A 105 12.04 1.83 4.33
CA ARG A 105 10.78 2.55 4.14
C ARG A 105 9.75 1.73 3.36
N PHE A 106 10.17 0.81 2.50
CA PHE A 106 9.29 -0.08 1.74
C PHE A 106 8.80 -1.29 2.54
N GLN A 107 9.08 -1.35 3.85
CA GLN A 107 8.47 -2.32 4.74
C GLN A 107 7.03 -1.95 5.16
N LEU A 108 6.49 -0.84 4.64
CA LEU A 108 5.09 -0.51 4.81
C LEU A 108 4.27 -1.14 3.68
N PRO A 109 3.09 -1.69 3.98
CA PRO A 109 2.18 -2.15 2.94
C PRO A 109 1.69 -0.96 2.10
N MET A 110 1.43 -1.22 0.82
CA MET A 110 0.89 -0.24 -0.11
C MET A 110 -0.30 -0.80 -0.90
N ARG A 111 -1.23 0.07 -1.26
CA ARG A 111 -2.39 -0.27 -2.07
C ARG A 111 -2.67 0.84 -3.08
N PHE A 112 -2.73 0.50 -4.35
CA PHE A 112 -3.36 1.30 -5.39
C PHE A 112 -4.81 0.87 -5.52
N ASP A 113 -5.72 1.82 -5.38
CA ASP A 113 -7.15 1.59 -5.54
C ASP A 113 -7.90 2.89 -5.82
N ASN A 114 -8.87 2.87 -6.73
CA ASN A 114 -9.76 4.00 -7.01
C ASN A 114 -9.05 5.36 -7.18
N SER A 115 -7.96 5.40 -7.96
CA SER A 115 -7.15 6.62 -8.18
C SER A 115 -6.46 7.18 -6.93
N ASN A 116 -6.19 6.31 -5.95
CA ASN A 116 -5.50 6.64 -4.73
C ASN A 116 -4.42 5.60 -4.43
N LEU A 117 -3.34 6.07 -3.82
CA LEU A 117 -2.26 5.25 -3.31
C LEU A 117 -2.23 5.40 -1.79
N PHE A 118 -2.38 4.27 -1.10
CA PHE A 118 -2.45 4.18 0.35
C PHE A 118 -1.24 3.46 0.91
N THR A 119 -0.83 3.85 2.12
CA THR A 119 0.01 3.06 3.00
C THR A 119 -0.55 3.10 4.41
N TRP A 120 -0.30 2.07 5.20
CA TRP A 120 -0.75 2.03 6.59
C TRP A 120 0.22 1.35 7.53
N ARG A 121 0.07 1.67 8.81
CA ARG A 121 0.79 1.05 9.92
C ARG A 121 -0.17 0.76 11.07
N TRP A 122 0.05 -0.32 11.81
CA TRP A 122 -0.67 -0.70 13.04
C TRP A 122 -0.33 0.17 14.26
N GLU A 123 -0.44 1.49 14.12
CA GLU A 123 -0.24 2.46 15.19
C GLU A 123 -1.24 3.60 15.07
N ALA A 124 -1.48 4.35 16.14
CA ALA A 124 -2.23 5.59 16.06
C ALA A 124 -1.51 6.65 15.21
N LEU A 125 -2.26 7.59 14.65
CA LEU A 125 -1.70 8.69 13.87
C LEU A 125 -0.76 9.52 14.75
N ARG A 126 0.51 9.64 14.35
CA ARG A 126 1.43 10.61 14.92
C ARG A 126 1.90 11.59 13.85
N PRO A 127 1.87 12.91 14.10
CA PRO A 127 2.29 13.92 13.13
C PRO A 127 3.70 13.70 12.56
N GLU A 128 4.64 13.22 13.37
CA GLU A 128 6.03 12.93 12.99
C GLU A 128 6.18 11.90 11.86
N TRP A 129 5.23 10.97 11.71
CA TRP A 129 5.25 9.94 10.66
C TRP A 129 4.56 10.38 9.37
N VAL A 130 3.80 11.48 9.39
CA VAL A 130 3.00 11.91 8.24
C VAL A 130 3.90 12.24 7.05
N GLU A 131 4.89 13.11 7.24
CA GLU A 131 5.78 13.53 6.15
C GLU A 131 6.62 12.37 5.59
N PRO A 132 7.25 11.49 6.40
CA PRO A 132 7.91 10.29 5.90
C PRO A 132 6.99 9.37 5.08
N HIS A 133 5.76 9.13 5.53
CA HIS A 133 4.81 8.28 4.80
C HIS A 133 4.37 8.93 3.49
N VAL A 134 4.08 10.23 3.48
CA VAL A 134 3.68 10.93 2.26
C VAL A 134 4.82 10.93 1.25
N ARG A 135 6.06 11.23 1.66
CA ARG A 135 7.23 11.15 0.77
C ARG A 135 7.43 9.76 0.20
N HIS A 136 7.30 8.73 1.02
CA HIS A 136 7.36 7.35 0.55
C HIS A 136 6.32 7.05 -0.54
N LEU A 137 5.08 7.51 -0.37
CA LEU A 137 4.04 7.35 -1.40
C LEU A 137 4.34 8.15 -2.68
N ILE A 138 4.91 9.35 -2.55
CA ILE A 138 5.33 10.16 -3.70
C ILE A 138 6.47 9.49 -4.46
N ASP A 139 7.45 8.92 -3.75
CA ASP A 139 8.58 8.20 -4.36
C ASP A 139 8.11 6.97 -5.14
N ILE A 140 7.15 6.22 -4.58
CA ILE A 140 6.48 5.12 -5.30
C ILE A 140 5.77 5.66 -6.54
N LEU A 141 4.96 6.71 -6.39
CA LEU A 141 4.18 7.28 -7.49
C LEU A 141 5.09 7.74 -8.65
N ARG A 142 6.22 8.36 -8.33
CA ARG A 142 7.23 8.81 -9.31
C ARG A 142 7.97 7.66 -9.99
N ALA A 143 8.05 6.50 -9.34
CA ALA A 143 8.66 5.31 -9.93
C ALA A 143 7.71 4.59 -10.91
N VAL A 144 6.39 4.85 -10.85
CA VAL A 144 5.42 4.27 -11.77
C VAL A 144 5.53 4.97 -13.13
N PRO A 145 5.82 4.24 -14.21
CA PRO A 145 5.92 4.84 -15.53
C PRO A 145 4.56 5.36 -16.02
N GLU A 146 4.56 6.45 -16.80
CA GLU A 146 3.33 7.10 -17.26
C GLU A 146 2.38 6.15 -18.01
N TYR A 147 2.93 5.26 -18.83
CA TYR A 147 2.17 4.29 -19.61
C TYR A 147 1.42 3.26 -18.75
N ALA A 148 1.80 3.05 -17.48
CA ALA A 148 1.10 2.14 -16.58
C ALA A 148 -0.31 2.66 -16.22
N TRP A 149 -0.53 3.97 -16.36
CA TRP A 149 -1.82 4.62 -16.11
C TRP A 149 -2.73 4.62 -17.34
N GLU A 150 -2.19 4.33 -18.52
CA GLU A 150 -2.97 4.32 -19.76
C GLU A 150 -3.95 3.15 -19.75
N ARG A 151 -5.24 3.47 -19.93
CA ARG A 151 -6.28 2.48 -20.26
C ARG A 151 -5.95 1.90 -21.63
N ARG A 152 -5.53 0.64 -21.69
CA ARG A 152 -5.65 -0.18 -22.90
C ARG A 152 -6.79 -1.17 -22.72
#